data_AF-W5MIR2-F1
#
_entry.id   AF-W5MIR2-F1
#
_cell.length_a   1.000
_cell.length_b   1.000
_cell.length_c   1.000
_cell.angle_alpha   90.00
_cell.angle_beta   90.00
_cell.angle_gamma   90.00
#
_symmetry.space_group_name_H-M   'P 1'
#
loop_
_entity.id
_entity.type
_entity.pdbx_description
1 polymer ?
#
loop_
_entity_poly.entity_id
_entity_poly.type
_entity_poly.pdbx_seq_one_letter_code
_entity_poly.pdbx_strand_id
1 'polypeptide(L)'
;PRNTIMAGVLVLLVAVGFACSYCVTRPGSSWAVLPVIVVGCVLLIARRSRASRARTNRSVCVLVLGDVGRSPRMQYHCISLSKHGYRVSFVGYLGTKPHSDVLASEKIKIVPISDLKGLTVGPRVLQYVTKVVLQSLQLLCVLLKIDTPAHVLLQNPPGLPSIAVTWLLCAVWGSSFIIDWHNYGYTIMSLTHGEKHPIVRIAKWYERCFGRCSDYNLCVTNAMKEDLHRNWDIKATTLYDKPPMIFKEASLESKHSLFLKMAKDFPPFKTRAQREGDGADRTAFTELDPVTGTVTYAVGRPALLLSSTSWTEDEDFSVLLKALEAEYEGFIKDGATLPSLVCVITGKGPQKQYYKNLIEGMHFKHVQICTPWLEAEDYPVLLGSADLGVCLHKSSSGLDLPMKVVDMFGCCLPVCAIRFQCLHELVKQGENGLIFQDSQELAEQLKMLLADFPGVQGMLGTFRRTLRDCGLQRWDESWEQTVLPLLTGDVQ
;
A
#
# COMPACT_ATOMS: atom_id res chain seq x y z
N PRO A 1 37.70 6.31 -9.48
CA PRO A 1 36.24 6.55 -9.27
C PRO A 1 35.91 7.23 -7.93
N ARG A 2 36.37 6.70 -6.78
CA ARG A 2 36.19 7.35 -5.46
C ARG A 2 36.86 8.74 -5.38
N ASN A 3 38.09 8.88 -5.91
CA ASN A 3 38.85 10.14 -5.81
C ASN A 3 38.21 11.30 -6.58
N THR A 4 37.51 11.04 -7.68
CA THR A 4 36.86 12.09 -8.50
C THR A 4 35.54 12.57 -7.90
N ILE A 5 34.82 11.69 -7.20
CA ILE A 5 33.59 12.03 -6.45
C ILE A 5 33.97 12.77 -5.17
N MET A 6 35.01 12.32 -4.47
CA MET A 6 35.56 13.03 -3.32
C MET A 6 36.08 14.42 -3.73
N ALA A 7 36.72 14.55 -4.90
CA ALA A 7 37.13 15.85 -5.43
C ALA A 7 35.93 16.75 -5.76
N GLY A 8 34.85 16.21 -6.35
CA GLY A 8 33.64 16.98 -6.65
C GLY A 8 32.89 17.45 -5.38
N VAL A 9 32.80 16.59 -4.37
CA VAL A 9 32.18 16.93 -3.07
C VAL A 9 33.08 17.86 -2.26
N LEU A 10 34.40 17.68 -2.31
CA LEU A 10 35.36 18.60 -1.70
C LEU A 10 35.32 19.96 -2.38
N VAL A 11 35.20 20.02 -3.71
CA VAL A 11 35.02 21.29 -4.44
C VAL A 11 33.68 21.93 -4.09
N LEU A 12 32.61 21.15 -3.93
CA LEU A 12 31.30 21.67 -3.51
C LEU A 12 31.33 22.19 -2.07
N LEU A 13 31.94 21.46 -1.14
CA LEU A 13 32.09 21.86 0.27
C LEU A 13 33.05 23.03 0.43
N VAL A 14 34.12 23.11 -0.37
CA VAL A 14 35.04 24.26 -0.42
C VAL A 14 34.36 25.46 -1.06
N ALA A 15 33.54 25.29 -2.11
CA ALA A 15 32.76 26.37 -2.69
C ALA A 15 31.68 26.89 -1.74
N VAL A 16 31.01 26.00 -0.99
CA VAL A 16 30.05 26.35 0.06
C VAL A 16 30.77 26.99 1.25
N GLY A 17 31.95 26.51 1.63
CA GLY A 17 32.79 27.08 2.69
C GLY A 17 33.33 28.47 2.34
N PHE A 18 33.81 28.67 1.11
CA PHE A 18 34.21 29.98 0.59
C PHE A 18 33.02 30.92 0.47
N ALA A 19 31.85 30.44 0.01
CA ALA A 19 30.63 31.22 0.01
C ALA A 19 30.24 31.65 1.44
N CYS A 20 30.29 30.74 2.42
CA CYS A 20 30.00 31.04 3.82
C CYS A 20 31.01 32.02 4.46
N SER A 21 32.31 31.85 4.23
CA SER A 21 33.35 32.76 4.74
C SER A 21 33.33 34.13 4.05
N TYR A 22 32.95 34.19 2.77
CA TYR A 22 32.87 35.45 2.03
C TYR A 22 31.55 36.21 2.31
N CYS A 23 30.46 35.52 2.66
CA CYS A 23 29.22 36.10 3.18
C CYS A 23 29.40 36.89 4.49
N VAL A 24 30.44 36.58 5.28
CA VAL A 24 30.75 37.30 6.52
C VAL A 24 31.46 38.63 6.27
N THR A 25 32.05 38.85 5.08
CA THR A 25 33.01 39.96 4.89
C THR A 25 32.53 41.15 4.07
N ARG A 26 31.50 41.08 3.20
CA ARG A 26 30.97 42.27 2.48
C ARG A 26 29.50 42.17 2.04
N PRO A 27 28.62 43.15 2.37
CA PRO A 27 27.24 43.19 1.89
C PRO A 27 27.09 44.12 0.67
N GLY A 28 26.62 43.58 -0.46
CA GLY A 28 26.11 44.38 -1.59
C GLY A 28 26.70 44.00 -2.94
N SER A 29 25.93 43.28 -3.78
CA SER A 29 26.01 43.11 -5.26
C SER A 29 25.47 41.75 -5.74
N SER A 30 24.17 41.62 -6.03
CA SER A 30 23.48 40.50 -6.71
C SER A 30 24.16 39.10 -6.68
N TRP A 31 23.98 38.40 -5.55
CA TRP A 31 24.76 37.24 -5.10
C TRP A 31 24.17 35.85 -5.44
N ALA A 32 23.05 35.76 -6.18
CA ALA A 32 22.36 34.48 -6.40
C ALA A 32 22.82 33.71 -7.66
N VAL A 33 23.55 34.34 -8.58
CA VAL A 33 23.73 33.81 -9.94
C VAL A 33 25.00 32.96 -10.09
N LEU A 34 26.08 33.30 -9.38
CA LEU A 34 27.38 32.63 -9.52
C LEU A 34 27.38 31.16 -9.05
N PRO A 35 26.85 30.81 -7.85
CA PRO A 35 26.79 29.43 -7.39
C PRO A 35 25.88 28.57 -8.29
N VAL A 36 24.80 29.17 -8.81
CA VAL A 36 23.85 28.52 -9.72
C VAL A 36 24.50 28.24 -11.08
N ILE A 37 25.31 29.16 -11.61
CA ILE A 37 26.06 28.95 -12.85
C ILE A 37 27.14 27.87 -12.65
N VAL A 38 27.87 27.87 -11.53
CA VAL A 38 28.92 26.87 -11.27
C VAL A 38 28.31 25.48 -11.07
N VAL A 39 27.24 25.35 -10.27
CA VAL A 39 26.50 24.10 -10.12
C VAL A 39 25.89 23.67 -11.46
N GLY A 40 25.31 24.60 -12.22
CA GLY A 40 24.77 24.34 -13.56
C GLY A 40 25.82 23.81 -14.54
N CYS A 41 27.01 24.42 -14.58
CA CYS A 41 28.11 23.98 -15.43
C CYS A 41 28.68 22.63 -15.00
N VAL A 42 28.81 22.37 -13.70
CA VAL A 42 29.25 21.06 -13.17
C VAL A 42 28.22 19.96 -13.49
N LEU A 43 26.92 20.25 -13.35
CA LEU A 43 25.83 19.34 -13.73
C LEU A 43 25.79 19.09 -15.25
N LEU A 44 26.05 20.10 -16.08
CA LEU A 44 26.10 19.97 -17.54
C LEU A 44 27.30 19.14 -18.02
N ILE A 45 28.48 19.32 -17.40
CA ILE A 45 29.69 18.55 -17.71
C ILE A 45 29.58 17.10 -17.18
N ALA A 46 28.95 16.90 -16.02
CA ALA A 46 28.61 15.58 -15.51
C ALA A 46 27.58 14.84 -16.40
N ARG A 47 26.56 15.56 -16.91
CA ARG A 47 25.57 15.03 -17.87
C ARG A 47 26.20 14.56 -19.17
N ARG A 48 27.07 15.39 -19.80
CA ARG A 48 27.67 15.07 -21.10
C ARG A 48 28.72 13.94 -21.05
N SER A 49 29.43 13.78 -19.95
CA SER A 49 30.53 12.80 -19.84
C SER A 49 30.08 11.38 -19.40
N ARG A 50 28.85 11.21 -18.89
CA ARG A 50 28.40 9.94 -18.30
C ARG A 50 27.15 9.32 -18.95
N ALA A 51 26.44 10.05 -19.81
CA ALA A 51 25.30 9.55 -20.58
C ALA A 51 25.64 8.29 -21.41
N SER A 52 26.90 8.09 -21.80
CA SER A 52 27.34 6.91 -22.54
C SER A 52 27.57 5.65 -21.69
N ARG A 53 27.63 5.74 -20.34
CA ARG A 53 27.98 4.61 -19.46
C ARG A 53 26.81 4.05 -18.65
N ALA A 54 25.72 4.81 -18.49
CA ALA A 54 24.51 4.37 -17.79
C ALA A 54 23.71 3.31 -18.57
N ARG A 55 23.78 3.32 -19.91
CA ARG A 55 22.96 2.45 -20.78
C ARG A 55 23.29 0.96 -20.74
N THR A 56 24.46 0.57 -20.21
CA THR A 56 24.90 -0.84 -20.15
C THR A 56 24.81 -1.44 -18.74
N ASN A 57 24.55 -0.62 -17.71
CA ASN A 57 24.52 -1.10 -16.33
C ASN A 57 23.08 -1.49 -15.96
N ARG A 58 22.82 -2.80 -15.82
CA ARG A 58 21.53 -3.32 -15.33
C ARG A 58 21.42 -3.16 -13.81
N SER A 59 21.53 -1.92 -13.31
CA SER A 59 21.42 -1.61 -11.88
C SER A 59 20.30 -0.61 -11.62
N VAL A 60 19.45 -0.90 -10.63
CA VAL A 60 18.33 -0.05 -10.23
C VAL A 60 18.38 0.17 -8.73
N CYS A 61 18.17 1.42 -8.30
CA CYS A 61 17.93 1.73 -6.90
C CYS A 61 16.43 1.89 -6.67
N VAL A 62 15.86 1.09 -5.77
CA VAL A 62 14.48 1.25 -5.32
C VAL A 62 14.53 1.89 -3.93
N LEU A 63 13.97 3.09 -3.80
CA LEU A 63 14.08 3.92 -2.59
C LEU A 63 12.72 4.10 -1.93
N VAL A 64 12.67 3.76 -0.65
CA VAL A 64 11.51 3.95 0.22
C VAL A 64 11.99 4.62 1.50
N LEU A 65 11.50 5.84 1.76
CA LEU A 65 11.77 6.53 3.02
C LEU A 65 10.78 6.06 4.10
N GLY A 66 10.78 4.75 4.36
CA GLY A 66 9.80 4.03 5.17
C GLY A 66 10.25 2.59 5.42
N ASP A 67 9.44 1.83 6.16
CA ASP A 67 9.70 0.41 6.47
C ASP A 67 9.56 -0.44 5.21
N VAL A 68 10.67 -1.03 4.75
CA VAL A 68 10.69 -1.83 3.52
C VAL A 68 9.76 -3.04 3.59
N GLY A 69 9.57 -3.62 4.78
CA GLY A 69 8.69 -4.77 4.98
C GLY A 69 7.20 -4.40 4.89
N ARG A 70 6.86 -3.11 5.03
CA ARG A 70 5.48 -2.59 4.94
C ARG A 70 5.18 -1.87 3.62
N SER A 71 6.08 -2.00 2.65
CA SER A 71 5.92 -1.43 1.30
C SER A 71 5.80 -2.54 0.26
N PRO A 72 4.66 -3.28 0.21
CA PRO A 72 4.50 -4.45 -0.66
C PRO A 72 4.72 -4.11 -2.14
N ARG A 73 4.14 -3.01 -2.64
CA ARG A 73 4.33 -2.55 -4.02
C ARG A 73 5.81 -2.39 -4.40
N MET A 74 6.61 -1.78 -3.52
CA MET A 74 8.05 -1.59 -3.77
C MET A 74 8.84 -2.89 -3.67
N GLN A 75 8.43 -3.81 -2.80
CA GLN A 75 8.98 -5.17 -2.77
C GLN A 75 8.69 -5.91 -4.08
N TYR A 76 7.48 -5.76 -4.64
CA TYR A 76 7.14 -6.36 -5.93
C TYR A 76 7.94 -5.73 -7.09
N HIS A 77 8.17 -4.42 -7.10
CA HIS A 77 9.12 -3.80 -8.03
C HIS A 77 10.51 -4.45 -7.94
N CYS A 78 11.06 -4.63 -6.72
CA CYS A 78 12.36 -5.27 -6.53
C CYS A 78 12.39 -6.71 -7.07
N ILE A 79 11.34 -7.49 -6.82
CA ILE A 79 11.22 -8.87 -7.29
C ILE A 79 11.15 -8.91 -8.83
N SER A 80 10.26 -8.12 -9.44
CA SER A 80 10.09 -8.08 -10.90
C SER A 80 11.37 -7.59 -11.62
N LEU A 81 12.06 -6.59 -11.06
CA LEU A 81 13.39 -6.15 -11.53
C LEU A 81 14.44 -7.27 -11.47
N SER A 82 14.49 -7.99 -10.35
CA SER A 82 15.42 -9.11 -10.15
C SER A 82 15.18 -10.25 -11.15
N LYS A 83 13.91 -10.59 -11.41
CA LYS A 83 13.50 -11.59 -12.43
C LYS A 83 14.03 -11.21 -13.81
N HIS A 84 13.99 -9.92 -14.16
CA HIS A 84 14.49 -9.39 -15.44
C HIS A 84 16.01 -9.15 -15.48
N GLY A 85 16.75 -9.60 -14.46
CA GLY A 85 18.21 -9.56 -14.46
C GLY A 85 18.83 -8.23 -14.04
N TYR A 86 18.04 -7.32 -13.43
CA TYR A 86 18.59 -6.12 -12.80
C TYR A 86 19.15 -6.44 -11.41
N ARG A 87 20.27 -5.81 -11.09
CA ARG A 87 20.80 -5.72 -9.72
C ARG A 87 20.07 -4.59 -8.99
N VAL A 88 19.43 -4.91 -7.88
CA VAL A 88 18.57 -3.97 -7.16
C VAL A 88 19.22 -3.57 -5.85
N SER A 89 19.41 -2.26 -5.63
CA SER A 89 19.69 -1.70 -4.30
C SER A 89 18.37 -1.24 -3.69
N PHE A 90 17.86 -1.97 -2.69
CA PHE A 90 16.60 -1.65 -2.05
C PHE A 90 16.84 -0.87 -0.76
N VAL A 91 16.56 0.43 -0.79
CA VAL A 91 16.93 1.38 0.25
C VAL A 91 15.71 1.73 1.10
N GLY A 92 15.81 1.58 2.43
CA GLY A 92 14.75 1.97 3.38
C GLY A 92 14.99 1.49 4.81
N TYR A 93 14.00 1.61 5.69
CA TYR A 93 14.11 1.23 7.10
C TYR A 93 13.93 -0.28 7.30
N LEU A 94 14.77 -0.91 8.11
CA LEU A 94 14.66 -2.32 8.50
C LEU A 94 13.78 -2.47 9.75
N GLY A 95 12.48 -2.27 9.61
CA GLY A 95 11.51 -2.43 10.70
C GLY A 95 10.90 -3.83 10.71
N THR A 96 10.16 -4.15 9.65
CA THR A 96 9.41 -5.40 9.49
C THR A 96 10.15 -6.32 8.53
N LYS A 97 10.07 -7.64 8.75
CA LYS A 97 10.69 -8.64 7.85
C LYS A 97 10.11 -8.49 6.43
N PRO A 98 10.95 -8.28 5.40
CA PRO A 98 10.50 -8.28 4.00
C PRO A 98 9.99 -9.65 3.54
N HIS A 99 9.30 -9.64 2.40
CA HIS A 99 8.83 -10.82 1.68
C HIS A 99 9.98 -11.81 1.44
N SER A 100 9.70 -13.11 1.55
CA SER A 100 10.69 -14.19 1.40
C SER A 100 11.48 -14.06 0.09
N ASP A 101 10.80 -13.74 -1.01
CA ASP A 101 11.41 -13.64 -2.34
C ASP A 101 12.41 -12.47 -2.45
N VAL A 102 12.20 -11.40 -1.69
CA VAL A 102 13.16 -10.28 -1.59
C VAL A 102 14.43 -10.76 -0.87
N LEU A 103 14.26 -11.54 0.20
CA LEU A 103 15.36 -12.07 1.00
C LEU A 103 16.11 -13.21 0.30
N ALA A 104 15.41 -13.98 -0.53
CA ALA A 104 15.97 -15.13 -1.25
C ALA A 104 16.75 -14.74 -2.52
N SER A 105 16.53 -13.56 -3.08
CA SER A 105 17.21 -13.13 -4.30
C SER A 105 18.60 -12.56 -4.04
N GLU A 106 19.63 -13.17 -4.63
CA GLU A 106 21.00 -12.68 -4.60
C GLU A 106 21.20 -11.35 -5.35
N LYS A 107 20.27 -10.99 -6.25
CA LYS A 107 20.34 -9.74 -7.02
C LYS A 107 19.80 -8.54 -6.25
N ILE A 108 19.08 -8.77 -5.14
CA ILE A 108 18.50 -7.70 -4.33
C ILE A 108 19.37 -7.50 -3.09
N LYS A 109 19.96 -6.31 -2.98
CA LYS A 109 20.73 -5.89 -1.81
C LYS A 109 19.95 -4.84 -1.05
N ILE A 110 19.54 -5.17 0.18
CA ILE A 110 18.88 -4.21 1.06
C ILE A 110 19.93 -3.27 1.67
N VAL A 111 19.70 -1.96 1.55
CA VAL A 111 20.57 -0.90 2.07
C VAL A 111 19.80 -0.15 3.17
N PRO A 112 20.12 -0.38 4.45
CA PRO A 112 19.36 0.20 5.54
C PRO A 112 19.57 1.71 5.66
N ILE A 113 18.47 2.42 5.95
CA ILE A 113 18.45 3.78 6.48
C ILE A 113 18.00 3.70 7.95
N SER A 114 18.60 4.51 8.82
CA SER A 114 18.15 4.63 10.22
C SER A 114 16.96 5.59 10.31
N ASP A 115 15.92 5.23 11.06
CA ASP A 115 14.80 6.15 11.32
C ASP A 115 15.24 7.28 12.27
N LEU A 116 15.35 8.49 11.74
CA LEU A 116 15.74 9.67 12.50
C LEU A 116 14.51 10.31 13.16
N LYS A 117 14.46 10.22 14.48
CA LYS A 117 13.36 10.79 15.29
C LYS A 117 13.38 12.33 15.39
N GLY A 118 14.42 12.99 14.87
CA GLY A 118 14.58 14.45 14.93
C GLY A 118 14.84 14.96 16.36
N LEU A 119 14.82 16.29 16.55
CA LEU A 119 14.89 16.89 17.88
C LEU A 119 13.58 16.64 18.63
N THR A 120 13.67 16.12 19.85
CA THR A 120 12.50 15.83 20.70
C THR A 120 12.05 17.04 21.52
N VAL A 121 12.87 18.10 21.58
CA VAL A 121 12.63 19.30 22.40
C VAL A 121 12.72 20.55 21.51
N GLY A 122 11.83 21.52 21.75
CA GLY A 122 11.81 22.82 21.06
C GLY A 122 10.54 23.07 20.23
N PRO A 123 10.42 24.22 19.55
CA PRO A 123 9.25 24.56 18.73
C PRO A 123 9.02 23.53 17.61
N ARG A 124 7.77 23.11 17.39
CA ARG A 124 7.41 22.07 16.39
C ARG A 124 7.99 22.33 15.00
N VAL A 125 7.99 23.58 14.55
CA VAL A 125 8.56 23.98 13.25
C VAL A 125 10.05 23.67 13.18
N LEU A 126 10.81 23.99 14.23
CA LEU A 126 12.24 23.71 14.28
C LEU A 126 12.53 22.21 14.32
N GLN A 127 11.70 21.44 15.02
CA GLN A 127 11.80 19.97 15.02
C GLN A 127 11.62 19.40 13.60
N TYR A 128 10.60 19.86 12.87
CA TYR A 128 10.36 19.45 11.49
C TYR A 128 11.51 19.82 10.55
N VAL A 129 11.96 21.09 10.59
CA VAL A 129 13.06 21.56 9.74
C VAL A 129 14.34 20.77 10.01
N THR A 130 14.71 20.62 11.28
CA THR A 130 15.90 19.85 11.65
C THR A 130 15.78 18.38 11.22
N LYS A 131 14.60 17.76 11.40
CA LYS A 131 14.35 16.39 10.91
C LYS A 131 14.57 16.29 9.41
N VAL A 132 13.97 17.20 8.62
CA VAL A 132 14.10 17.21 7.16
C VAL A 132 15.55 17.40 6.73
N VAL A 133 16.31 18.30 7.36
CA VAL A 133 17.72 18.54 7.05
C VAL A 133 18.57 17.30 7.36
N LEU A 134 18.43 16.73 8.56
CA LEU A 134 19.19 15.54 8.95
C LEU A 134 18.87 14.34 8.06
N GLN A 135 17.59 14.14 7.73
CA GLN A 135 17.14 13.08 6.83
C GLN A 135 17.64 13.30 5.40
N SER A 136 17.74 14.55 4.93
CA SER A 136 18.34 14.89 3.63
C SER A 136 19.83 14.52 3.59
N LEU A 137 20.59 14.88 4.63
CA LEU A 137 22.01 14.55 4.74
C LEU A 137 22.24 13.04 4.84
N GLN A 138 21.41 12.35 5.62
CA GLN A 138 21.46 10.90 5.75
C GLN A 138 21.18 10.21 4.41
N LEU A 139 20.12 10.61 3.70
CA LEU A 139 19.79 10.08 2.39
C LEU A 139 20.92 10.31 1.38
N LEU A 140 21.47 11.53 1.35
CA LEU A 140 22.62 11.85 0.50
C LEU A 140 23.81 10.93 0.81
N CYS A 141 24.16 10.76 2.08
CA CYS A 141 25.25 9.88 2.50
C CYS A 141 25.02 8.40 2.16
N VAL A 142 23.80 7.90 2.30
CA VAL A 142 23.45 6.51 1.96
C VAL A 142 23.50 6.29 0.45
N LEU A 143 22.89 7.20 -0.32
CA LEU A 143 22.86 7.11 -1.77
C LEU A 143 24.26 7.28 -2.38
N LEU A 144 25.15 8.09 -1.79
CA LEU A 144 26.55 8.16 -2.24
C LEU A 144 27.37 6.88 -1.97
N LYS A 145 26.88 5.96 -1.13
CA LYS A 145 27.54 4.68 -0.83
C LYS A 145 27.11 3.54 -1.74
N ILE A 146 26.00 3.67 -2.48
CA ILE A 146 25.54 2.65 -3.41
C ILE A 146 26.31 2.73 -4.74
N ASP A 147 26.38 1.61 -5.45
CA ASP A 147 26.90 1.60 -6.83
C ASP A 147 25.99 2.48 -7.70
N THR A 148 26.58 3.24 -8.63
CA THR A 148 25.82 4.18 -9.47
C THR A 148 24.74 3.44 -10.27
N PRO A 149 23.44 3.66 -9.97
CA PRO A 149 22.35 2.96 -10.64
C PRO A 149 22.07 3.59 -12.00
N ALA A 150 21.55 2.81 -12.96
CA ALA A 150 21.03 3.37 -14.22
C ALA A 150 19.68 4.08 -14.01
N HIS A 151 18.83 3.52 -13.13
CA HIS A 151 17.52 4.08 -12.79
C HIS A 151 17.35 4.15 -11.27
N VAL A 152 16.66 5.19 -10.79
CA VAL A 152 16.22 5.29 -9.40
C VAL A 152 14.70 5.38 -9.36
N LEU A 153 14.05 4.42 -8.71
CA LEU A 153 12.61 4.36 -8.49
C LEU A 153 12.31 4.77 -7.04
N LEU A 154 11.63 5.89 -6.85
CA LEU A 154 11.27 6.43 -5.55
C LEU A 154 9.77 6.25 -5.26
N GLN A 155 9.44 5.71 -4.08
CA GLN A 155 8.08 5.71 -3.56
C GLN A 155 7.68 7.11 -3.06
N ASN A 156 6.54 7.63 -3.51
CA ASN A 156 5.87 8.77 -2.88
C ASN A 156 4.48 8.38 -2.39
N PRO A 157 4.11 8.60 -1.12
CA PRO A 157 4.86 9.28 -0.05
C PRO A 157 5.77 8.35 0.81
N PRO A 158 6.69 8.91 1.62
CA PRO A 158 6.99 10.34 1.76
C PRO A 158 8.01 10.84 0.73
N GLY A 159 7.62 11.89 0.01
CA GLY A 159 8.47 12.55 -0.99
C GLY A 159 9.41 13.61 -0.44
N LEU A 160 9.08 14.23 0.70
CA LEU A 160 9.96 15.19 1.37
C LEU A 160 10.85 14.46 2.39
N PRO A 161 12.19 14.58 2.35
CA PRO A 161 13.03 15.29 1.36
C PRO A 161 13.49 14.44 0.16
N SER A 162 13.04 13.18 0.08
CA SER A 162 13.49 12.16 -0.87
C SER A 162 13.54 12.62 -2.33
N ILE A 163 12.51 13.31 -2.83
CA ILE A 163 12.39 13.69 -4.24
C ILE A 163 13.55 14.62 -4.64
N ALA A 164 13.78 15.69 -3.87
CA ALA A 164 14.83 16.67 -4.16
C ALA A 164 16.24 16.07 -4.08
N VAL A 165 16.50 15.27 -3.03
CA VAL A 165 17.82 14.63 -2.85
C VAL A 165 18.09 13.62 -3.95
N THR A 166 17.10 12.80 -4.30
CA THR A 166 17.22 11.78 -5.34
C THR A 166 17.39 12.40 -6.72
N TRP A 167 16.62 13.44 -7.04
CA TRP A 167 16.77 14.19 -8.28
C TRP A 167 18.19 14.76 -8.44
N LEU A 168 18.72 15.41 -7.40
CA LEU A 168 20.07 15.97 -7.42
C LEU A 168 21.12 14.90 -7.73
N LEU A 169 21.02 13.73 -7.09
CA LEU A 169 21.95 12.62 -7.33
C LEU A 169 21.78 11.98 -8.70
N CYS A 170 20.56 11.83 -9.19
CA CYS A 170 20.31 11.35 -10.55
C CYS A 170 20.94 12.29 -11.58
N ALA A 171 20.86 13.60 -11.38
CA ALA A 171 21.52 14.58 -12.24
C ALA A 171 23.06 14.46 -12.22
N VAL A 172 23.66 14.11 -11.07
CA VAL A 172 25.11 13.89 -10.93
C VAL A 172 25.55 12.54 -11.51
N TRP A 173 24.73 11.50 -11.38
CA TRP A 173 25.02 10.17 -11.90
C TRP A 173 24.72 10.02 -13.40
N GLY A 174 23.84 10.86 -13.95
CA GLY A 174 23.26 10.65 -15.27
C GLY A 174 22.27 9.48 -15.28
N SER A 175 21.63 9.21 -14.14
CA SER A 175 20.62 8.16 -13.96
C SER A 175 19.23 8.71 -14.32
N SER A 176 18.32 7.84 -14.77
CA SER A 176 16.91 8.21 -14.92
C SER A 176 16.20 8.17 -13.56
N PHE A 177 15.44 9.22 -13.26
CA PHE A 177 14.67 9.34 -12.02
C PHE A 177 13.19 9.05 -12.27
N ILE A 178 12.66 8.04 -11.57
CA ILE A 178 11.27 7.58 -11.65
C ILE A 178 10.61 7.79 -10.30
N ILE A 179 9.47 8.50 -10.27
CA ILE A 179 8.64 8.63 -9.07
C ILE A 179 7.41 7.74 -9.22
N ASP A 180 7.14 6.90 -8.23
CA ASP A 180 5.92 6.11 -8.13
C ASP A 180 4.97 6.75 -7.11
N TRP A 181 3.92 7.40 -7.61
CA TRP A 181 2.92 8.15 -6.85
C TRP A 181 1.81 7.22 -6.35
N HIS A 182 1.81 6.97 -5.05
CA HIS A 182 0.79 6.15 -4.36
C HIS A 182 -0.26 7.04 -3.72
N ASN A 183 0.16 8.18 -3.19
CA ASN A 183 -0.70 9.21 -2.62
C ASN A 183 0.08 10.54 -2.60
N TYR A 184 -0.54 11.61 -2.14
CA TYR A 184 0.14 12.88 -1.89
C TYR A 184 0.61 12.97 -0.44
N GLY A 185 1.87 13.31 -0.22
CA GLY A 185 2.40 13.53 1.12
C GLY A 185 1.66 14.65 1.86
N TYR A 186 1.30 15.72 1.15
CA TYR A 186 0.59 16.86 1.75
C TYR A 186 -0.83 16.50 2.23
N THR A 187 -1.55 15.59 1.57
CA THR A 187 -2.90 15.17 2.00
C THR A 187 -2.84 14.28 3.24
N ILE A 188 -1.81 13.45 3.36
CA ILE A 188 -1.57 12.69 4.60
C ILE A 188 -1.24 13.66 5.75
N MET A 189 -0.38 14.66 5.50
CA MET A 189 -0.04 15.66 6.51
C MET A 189 -1.24 16.51 6.94
N SER A 190 -2.22 16.74 6.05
CA SER A 190 -3.43 17.50 6.38
C SER A 190 -4.39 16.76 7.30
N LEU A 191 -4.34 15.43 7.38
CA LEU A 191 -5.13 14.68 8.38
C LEU A 191 -4.75 15.08 9.81
N THR A 192 -3.45 15.29 10.06
CA THR A 192 -2.95 15.67 11.41
C THR A 192 -2.97 17.19 11.66
N HIS A 193 -2.66 18.01 10.66
CA HIS A 193 -2.45 19.46 10.86
C HIS A 193 -3.60 20.34 10.34
N GLY A 194 -4.50 19.76 9.53
CA GLY A 194 -5.53 20.49 8.78
C GLY A 194 -5.01 21.07 7.46
N GLU A 195 -5.88 21.13 6.45
CA GLU A 195 -5.55 21.56 5.08
C GLU A 195 -5.03 22.99 4.98
N LYS A 196 -5.50 23.88 5.88
CA LYS A 196 -5.14 25.31 5.87
C LYS A 196 -3.77 25.57 6.53
N HIS A 197 -3.14 24.56 7.13
CA HIS A 197 -1.90 24.73 7.86
C HIS A 197 -0.73 25.11 6.93
N PRO A 198 0.13 26.09 7.28
CA PRO A 198 1.23 26.55 6.41
C PRO A 198 2.18 25.44 5.96
N ILE A 199 2.50 24.49 6.85
CA ILE A 199 3.38 23.34 6.54
C ILE A 199 2.78 22.48 5.41
N VAL A 200 1.46 22.27 5.41
CA VAL A 200 0.78 21.48 4.37
C VAL A 200 0.87 22.19 3.01
N ARG A 201 0.73 23.52 2.99
CA ARG A 201 0.89 24.33 1.77
C ARG A 201 2.33 24.26 1.23
N ILE A 202 3.33 24.30 2.11
CA ILE A 202 4.74 24.15 1.74
C ILE A 202 5.00 22.74 1.18
N ALA A 203 4.48 21.70 1.83
CA ALA A 203 4.59 20.33 1.35
C ALA A 203 3.96 20.15 -0.04
N LYS A 204 2.76 20.70 -0.25
CA LYS A 204 2.07 20.69 -1.55
C LYS A 204 2.90 21.40 -2.63
N TRP A 205 3.44 22.57 -2.33
CA TRP A 205 4.33 23.30 -3.24
C TRP A 205 5.59 22.49 -3.55
N TYR A 206 6.20 21.86 -2.54
CA TYR A 206 7.40 21.04 -2.69
C TYR A 206 7.14 19.84 -3.62
N GLU A 207 6.10 19.05 -3.37
CA GLU A 207 5.75 17.89 -4.21
C GLU A 207 5.45 18.32 -5.65
N ARG A 208 4.71 19.41 -5.82
CA ARG A 208 4.43 19.98 -7.15
C ARG A 208 5.70 20.41 -7.89
N CYS A 209 6.59 21.15 -7.21
CA CYS A 209 7.79 21.70 -7.85
C CYS A 209 8.82 20.62 -8.16
N PHE A 210 9.17 19.79 -7.18
CA PHE A 210 10.20 18.77 -7.36
C PHE A 210 9.69 17.52 -8.08
N GLY A 211 8.38 17.22 -8.01
CA GLY A 211 7.77 16.13 -8.76
C GLY A 211 7.97 16.26 -10.28
N ARG A 212 7.92 17.49 -10.79
CA ARG A 212 8.18 17.82 -12.21
C ARG A 212 9.62 17.59 -12.68
N CYS A 213 10.55 17.40 -11.74
CA CYS A 213 11.96 17.21 -12.05
C CYS A 213 12.32 15.74 -12.36
N SER A 214 11.38 14.81 -12.23
CA SER A 214 11.55 13.41 -12.60
C SER A 214 11.51 13.20 -14.12
N ASP A 215 12.19 12.15 -14.59
CA ASP A 215 12.17 11.77 -16.01
C ASP A 215 10.90 10.98 -16.34
N TYR A 216 10.45 10.11 -15.43
CA TYR A 216 9.24 9.31 -15.56
C TYR A 216 8.42 9.31 -14.26
N ASN A 217 7.10 9.17 -14.40
CA ASN A 217 6.18 9.10 -13.27
C ASN A 217 5.25 7.91 -13.44
N LEU A 218 5.12 7.10 -12.40
CA LEU A 218 4.11 6.05 -12.25
C LEU A 218 3.05 6.51 -11.27
N CYS A 219 1.80 6.10 -11.44
CA CYS A 219 0.75 6.41 -10.48
C CYS A 219 -0.25 5.26 -10.34
N VAL A 220 -0.91 5.17 -9.19
CA VAL A 220 -1.80 4.05 -8.82
C VAL A 220 -3.13 4.02 -9.58
N THR A 221 -3.59 5.15 -10.13
CA THR A 221 -4.92 5.29 -10.76
C THR A 221 -4.90 6.20 -11.98
N ASN A 222 -5.93 6.07 -12.83
CA ASN A 222 -6.16 7.01 -13.92
C ASN A 222 -6.63 8.37 -13.38
N ALA A 223 -7.42 8.40 -12.30
CA ALA A 223 -7.79 9.64 -11.63
C ALA A 223 -6.55 10.42 -11.15
N MET A 224 -5.56 9.74 -10.55
CA MET A 224 -4.31 10.38 -10.15
C MET A 224 -3.48 10.84 -11.34
N LYS A 225 -3.44 10.05 -12.41
CA LYS A 225 -2.79 10.45 -13.68
C LYS A 225 -3.35 11.77 -14.21
N GLU A 226 -4.68 11.89 -14.25
CA GLU A 226 -5.35 13.10 -14.70
C GLU A 226 -5.12 14.28 -13.75
N ASP A 227 -5.14 14.06 -12.44
CA ASP A 227 -4.87 15.08 -11.43
C ASP A 227 -3.44 15.63 -11.55
N LEU A 228 -2.45 14.73 -11.60
CA LEU A 228 -1.03 15.07 -11.80
C LEU A 228 -0.82 15.87 -13.08
N HIS A 229 -1.49 15.50 -14.17
CA HIS A 229 -1.39 16.22 -15.43
C HIS A 229 -2.06 17.60 -15.36
N ARG A 230 -3.32 17.69 -14.91
CA ARG A 230 -4.09 18.95 -14.93
C ARG A 230 -3.57 19.96 -13.90
N ASN A 231 -3.22 19.51 -12.70
CA ASN A 231 -2.85 20.41 -11.61
C ASN A 231 -1.36 20.71 -11.60
N TRP A 232 -0.52 19.71 -11.87
CA TRP A 232 0.93 19.79 -11.70
C TRP A 232 1.69 19.71 -13.02
N ASP A 233 1.01 19.44 -14.14
CA ASP A 233 1.61 19.23 -15.46
C ASP A 233 2.79 18.24 -15.39
N ILE A 234 2.51 17.15 -14.69
CA ILE A 234 3.33 15.94 -14.60
C ILE A 234 2.67 14.87 -15.47
N LYS A 235 3.41 14.35 -16.45
CA LYS A 235 2.96 13.21 -17.26
C LYS A 235 3.29 11.92 -16.51
N ALA A 236 2.25 11.15 -16.19
CA ALA A 236 2.37 9.88 -15.49
C ALA A 236 1.76 8.73 -16.30
N THR A 237 2.30 7.53 -16.09
CA THR A 237 1.75 6.28 -16.58
C THR A 237 1.06 5.57 -15.41
N THR A 238 -0.15 5.09 -15.63
CA THR A 238 -0.90 4.38 -14.59
C THR A 238 -0.39 2.94 -14.48
N LEU A 239 0.08 2.59 -13.30
CA LEU A 239 0.41 1.23 -12.90
C LEU A 239 -0.52 0.88 -11.73
N TYR A 240 -1.59 0.17 -12.05
CA TYR A 240 -2.53 -0.33 -11.04
C TYR A 240 -1.87 -1.38 -10.15
N ASP A 241 -2.19 -1.35 -8.86
CA ASP A 241 -1.93 -2.50 -8.00
C ASP A 241 -2.74 -3.71 -8.47
N LYS A 242 -2.08 -4.87 -8.48
CA LYS A 242 -2.65 -6.15 -8.91
C LYS A 242 -2.28 -7.23 -7.90
N PRO A 243 -3.16 -8.22 -7.69
CA PRO A 243 -2.92 -9.22 -6.66
C PRO A 243 -1.76 -10.13 -7.05
N PRO A 244 -0.78 -10.39 -6.17
CA PRO A 244 0.18 -11.47 -6.37
C PRO A 244 -0.49 -12.85 -6.40
N MET A 245 0.24 -13.86 -6.87
CA MET A 245 -0.27 -15.23 -7.05
C MET A 245 -0.67 -15.94 -5.74
N ILE A 246 -0.20 -15.44 -4.60
CA ILE A 246 -0.56 -16.00 -3.29
C ILE A 246 -2.05 -15.78 -2.96
N PHE A 247 -2.66 -14.71 -3.50
CA PHE A 247 -4.10 -14.47 -3.37
C PHE A 247 -4.83 -15.23 -4.46
N LYS A 248 -5.50 -16.30 -4.03
CA LYS A 248 -6.32 -17.20 -4.84
C LYS A 248 -7.46 -17.77 -4.00
N GLU A 249 -8.49 -18.27 -4.66
CA GLU A 249 -9.58 -18.97 -3.99
C GLU A 249 -9.03 -20.19 -3.21
N ALA A 250 -9.41 -20.32 -1.93
CA ALA A 250 -8.89 -21.38 -1.09
C ALA A 250 -9.59 -22.71 -1.39
N SER A 251 -8.84 -23.81 -1.43
CA SER A 251 -9.43 -25.16 -1.50
C SER A 251 -10.19 -25.47 -0.21
N LEU A 252 -11.23 -26.31 -0.28
CA LEU A 252 -12.09 -26.58 0.87
C LEU A 252 -11.31 -27.22 2.04
N GLU A 253 -10.30 -28.02 1.74
CA GLU A 253 -9.36 -28.60 2.72
C GLU A 253 -8.55 -27.51 3.41
N SER A 254 -8.03 -26.54 2.62
CA SER A 254 -7.30 -25.39 3.16
C SER A 254 -8.19 -24.53 4.06
N LYS A 255 -9.46 -24.32 3.68
CA LYS A 255 -10.46 -23.64 4.53
C LYS A 255 -10.64 -24.38 5.85
N HIS A 256 -10.83 -25.70 5.79
CA HIS A 256 -11.06 -26.53 6.97
C HIS A 256 -9.86 -26.54 7.92
N SER A 257 -8.64 -26.71 7.43
CA SER A 257 -7.43 -26.63 8.26
C SER A 257 -7.29 -25.26 8.93
N LEU A 258 -7.56 -24.17 8.21
CA LEU A 258 -7.55 -22.83 8.79
C LEU A 258 -8.64 -22.66 9.84
N PHE A 259 -9.87 -23.10 9.56
CA PHE A 259 -10.98 -22.99 10.50
C PHE A 259 -10.76 -23.80 11.78
N LEU A 260 -10.14 -24.98 11.70
CA LEU A 260 -9.73 -25.75 12.87
C LEU A 260 -8.68 -25.00 13.71
N LYS A 261 -7.71 -24.36 13.05
CA LYS A 261 -6.72 -23.51 13.73
C LYS A 261 -7.41 -22.34 14.44
N MET A 262 -8.31 -21.63 13.74
CA MET A 262 -9.05 -20.50 14.31
C MET A 262 -10.02 -20.91 15.42
N ALA A 263 -10.64 -22.08 15.33
CA ALA A 263 -11.57 -22.59 16.34
C ALA A 263 -10.91 -22.82 17.71
N LYS A 264 -9.59 -22.98 17.79
CA LYS A 264 -8.87 -23.09 19.08
C LYS A 264 -9.01 -21.82 19.91
N ASP A 265 -8.82 -20.67 19.26
CA ASP A 265 -8.71 -19.37 19.94
C ASP A 265 -10.00 -18.53 19.83
N PHE A 266 -10.79 -18.75 18.77
CA PHE A 266 -11.95 -17.92 18.45
C PHE A 266 -13.26 -18.72 18.54
N PRO A 267 -14.10 -18.47 19.56
CA PRO A 267 -15.40 -19.12 19.72
C PRO A 267 -16.31 -19.09 18.48
N PRO A 268 -16.35 -18.02 17.65
CA PRO A 268 -17.20 -17.99 16.45
C PRO A 268 -16.87 -19.07 15.40
N PHE A 269 -15.69 -19.69 15.46
CA PHE A 269 -15.28 -20.77 14.55
C PHE A 269 -15.60 -22.17 15.09
N LYS A 270 -16.01 -22.28 16.37
CA LYS A 270 -16.38 -23.56 16.99
C LYS A 270 -17.79 -23.98 16.58
N THR A 271 -18.03 -25.29 16.54
CA THR A 271 -19.34 -25.88 16.25
C THR A 271 -20.38 -25.40 17.26
N ARG A 272 -21.54 -24.92 16.78
CA ARG A 272 -22.64 -24.42 17.63
C ARG A 272 -23.36 -25.53 18.43
N ALA A 273 -23.34 -26.76 17.92
CA ALA A 273 -23.96 -27.92 18.56
C ALA A 273 -22.87 -28.89 19.02
N GLN A 274 -22.53 -28.88 20.31
CA GLN A 274 -21.81 -29.99 20.92
C GLN A 274 -22.82 -31.14 21.11
N ARG A 275 -22.87 -32.07 20.14
CA ARG A 275 -23.48 -33.38 20.41
C ARG A 275 -22.41 -34.22 21.13
N GLU A 276 -22.78 -34.87 22.23
CA GLU A 276 -21.90 -35.84 22.88
C GLU A 276 -21.52 -36.93 21.86
N GLY A 277 -20.23 -37.01 21.51
CA GLY A 277 -19.70 -37.93 20.49
C GLY A 277 -19.24 -37.29 19.18
N ASP A 278 -19.36 -35.98 18.99
CA ASP A 278 -18.82 -35.31 17.79
C ASP A 278 -17.28 -35.30 17.84
N GLY A 279 -16.67 -36.07 16.94
CA GLY A 279 -15.22 -36.13 16.75
C GLY A 279 -14.61 -34.75 16.44
N ALA A 280 -13.30 -34.65 16.65
CA ALA A 280 -12.51 -33.41 16.67
C ALA A 280 -12.46 -32.60 15.36
N ASP A 281 -13.10 -33.04 14.27
CA ASP A 281 -12.91 -32.53 12.90
C ASP A 281 -14.15 -31.81 12.35
N ARG A 282 -14.80 -30.99 13.20
CA ARG A 282 -15.91 -30.11 12.81
C ARG A 282 -15.70 -28.67 13.25
N THR A 283 -16.11 -27.74 12.41
CA THR A 283 -16.07 -26.29 12.68
C THR A 283 -17.43 -25.67 12.43
N ALA A 284 -17.60 -24.38 12.73
CA ALA A 284 -18.82 -23.65 12.39
C ALA A 284 -19.15 -23.65 10.88
N PHE A 285 -18.15 -23.87 10.02
CA PHE A 285 -18.27 -23.69 8.56
C PHE A 285 -18.10 -24.97 7.75
N THR A 286 -17.26 -25.89 8.20
CA THR A 286 -16.87 -27.11 7.47
C THR A 286 -16.78 -28.31 8.38
N GLU A 287 -17.02 -29.49 7.81
CA GLU A 287 -16.95 -30.79 8.46
C GLU A 287 -16.12 -31.76 7.61
N LEU A 288 -15.37 -32.63 8.27
CA LEU A 288 -14.68 -33.74 7.63
C LEU A 288 -15.54 -35.01 7.79
N ASP A 289 -15.87 -35.68 6.69
CA ASP A 289 -16.50 -36.99 6.76
C ASP A 289 -15.46 -38.04 7.17
N PRO A 290 -15.61 -38.70 8.35
CA PRO A 290 -14.62 -39.65 8.85
C PRO A 290 -14.53 -40.94 8.01
N VAL A 291 -15.53 -41.26 7.19
CA VAL A 291 -15.54 -42.47 6.37
C VAL A 291 -14.85 -42.24 5.03
N THR A 292 -15.12 -41.11 4.39
CA THR A 292 -14.61 -40.79 3.05
C THR A 292 -13.34 -39.93 3.08
N GLY A 293 -13.07 -39.24 4.19
CA GLY A 293 -11.99 -38.27 4.30
C GLY A 293 -12.22 -37.00 3.48
N THR A 294 -13.42 -36.80 2.92
CA THR A 294 -13.77 -35.59 2.17
C THR A 294 -14.30 -34.50 3.08
N VAL A 295 -13.84 -33.27 2.84
CA VAL A 295 -14.33 -32.08 3.54
C VAL A 295 -15.57 -31.55 2.82
N THR A 296 -16.62 -31.23 3.57
CA THR A 296 -17.84 -30.59 3.07
C THR A 296 -18.15 -29.32 3.87
N TYR A 297 -19.00 -28.46 3.32
CA TYR A 297 -19.55 -27.33 4.08
C TYR A 297 -20.56 -27.83 5.11
N ALA A 298 -20.49 -27.31 6.33
CA ALA A 298 -21.44 -27.63 7.38
C ALA A 298 -22.85 -27.15 7.02
N VAL A 299 -23.85 -27.99 7.27
CA VAL A 299 -25.26 -27.65 7.04
C VAL A 299 -25.67 -26.49 7.93
N GLY A 300 -26.24 -25.44 7.34
CA GLY A 300 -26.66 -24.25 8.07
C GLY A 300 -25.51 -23.37 8.58
N ARG A 301 -24.31 -23.48 7.98
CA ARG A 301 -23.16 -22.63 8.34
C ARG A 301 -23.52 -21.14 8.30
N PRO A 302 -22.93 -20.31 9.19
CA PRO A 302 -23.03 -18.87 9.07
C PRO A 302 -22.28 -18.38 7.82
N ALA A 303 -22.65 -17.19 7.35
CA ALA A 303 -21.87 -16.49 6.33
C ALA A 303 -20.65 -15.80 6.97
N LEU A 304 -19.51 -15.92 6.31
CA LEU A 304 -18.23 -15.36 6.75
C LEU A 304 -18.00 -14.00 6.09
N LEU A 305 -18.19 -12.94 6.87
CA LEU A 305 -17.88 -11.57 6.49
C LEU A 305 -16.45 -11.24 6.91
N LEU A 306 -15.67 -10.60 6.04
CA LEU A 306 -14.27 -10.29 6.32
C LEU A 306 -13.95 -8.82 6.02
N SER A 307 -13.29 -8.15 6.96
CA SER A 307 -12.70 -6.83 6.76
C SER A 307 -11.23 -6.86 7.20
N SER A 308 -10.33 -6.54 6.27
CA SER A 308 -8.91 -6.31 6.56
C SER A 308 -8.67 -4.82 6.80
N THR A 309 -7.97 -4.45 7.87
CA THR A 309 -7.83 -3.04 8.28
C THR A 309 -6.46 -2.73 8.86
N SER A 310 -6.08 -1.46 8.76
CA SER A 310 -4.92 -0.88 9.41
C SER A 310 -5.28 -0.16 10.72
N TRP A 311 -6.56 -0.18 11.13
CA TRP A 311 -7.13 0.48 12.30
C TRP A 311 -6.72 1.96 12.41
N THR A 312 -6.79 2.67 11.29
CA THR A 312 -6.45 4.09 11.16
C THR A 312 -7.71 4.93 10.93
N GLU A 313 -7.60 6.24 11.10
CA GLU A 313 -8.73 7.19 11.07
C GLU A 313 -9.48 7.24 9.72
N ASP A 314 -8.83 6.83 8.64
CA ASP A 314 -9.39 6.69 7.30
C ASP A 314 -10.32 5.46 7.12
N GLU A 315 -10.45 4.62 8.15
CA GLU A 315 -11.34 3.45 8.19
C GLU A 315 -12.36 3.59 9.35
N ASP A 316 -13.53 4.17 9.06
CA ASP A 316 -14.59 4.33 10.07
C ASP A 316 -15.41 3.04 10.23
N PHE A 317 -15.04 2.23 11.22
CA PHE A 317 -15.74 1.00 11.56
C PHE A 317 -17.10 1.21 12.23
N SER A 318 -17.42 2.43 12.68
CA SER A 318 -18.76 2.69 13.21
C SER A 318 -19.85 2.45 12.16
N VAL A 319 -19.52 2.63 10.86
CA VAL A 319 -20.42 2.34 9.74
C VAL A 319 -20.78 0.85 9.67
N LEU A 320 -19.77 -0.04 9.69
CA LEU A 320 -20.00 -1.48 9.67
C LEU A 320 -20.70 -1.96 10.95
N LEU A 321 -20.28 -1.48 12.11
CA LEU A 321 -20.87 -1.90 13.38
C LEU A 321 -22.35 -1.50 13.48
N LYS A 322 -22.71 -0.27 13.08
CA LYS A 322 -24.11 0.19 13.01
C LYS A 322 -24.93 -0.62 12.00
N ALA A 323 -24.37 -0.91 10.82
CA ALA A 323 -25.03 -1.74 9.82
C ALA A 323 -25.37 -3.14 10.35
N LEU A 324 -24.47 -3.74 11.15
CA LEU A 324 -24.69 -5.05 11.74
C LEU A 324 -25.68 -5.01 12.92
N GLU A 325 -25.52 -4.06 13.84
CA GLU A 325 -26.30 -4.02 15.09
C GLU A 325 -27.71 -3.44 14.91
N ALA A 326 -27.82 -2.29 14.24
CA ALA A 326 -29.10 -1.59 14.13
C ALA A 326 -29.97 -2.19 13.02
N GLU A 327 -29.36 -2.41 11.85
CA GLU A 327 -30.10 -2.74 10.63
C GLU A 327 -30.17 -4.26 10.40
N TYR A 328 -29.04 -4.98 10.35
CA TYR A 328 -29.04 -6.41 10.03
C TYR A 328 -29.78 -7.26 11.08
N GLU A 329 -29.52 -7.03 12.37
CA GLU A 329 -30.30 -7.65 13.45
C GLU A 329 -31.76 -7.17 13.45
N GLY A 330 -32.02 -5.92 13.04
CA GLY A 330 -33.37 -5.38 12.85
C GLY A 330 -34.16 -6.15 11.78
N PHE A 331 -33.57 -6.37 10.60
CA PHE A 331 -34.20 -7.14 9.52
C PHE A 331 -34.57 -8.55 9.96
N ILE A 332 -33.72 -9.21 10.76
CA ILE A 332 -34.03 -10.55 11.29
C ILE A 332 -35.20 -10.50 12.29
N LYS A 333 -35.23 -9.48 13.17
CA LYS A 333 -36.35 -9.27 14.10
C LYS A 333 -37.66 -8.99 13.38
N ASP A 334 -37.59 -8.30 12.24
CA ASP A 334 -38.73 -7.97 11.37
C ASP A 334 -39.16 -9.15 10.47
N GLY A 335 -38.54 -10.33 10.63
CA GLY A 335 -38.94 -11.57 9.98
C GLY A 335 -38.21 -11.88 8.67
N ALA A 336 -37.15 -11.16 8.32
CA ALA A 336 -36.33 -11.52 7.17
C ALA A 336 -35.56 -12.83 7.41
N THR A 337 -35.60 -13.74 6.45
CA THR A 337 -34.83 -14.98 6.47
C THR A 337 -33.39 -14.71 6.04
N LEU A 338 -32.51 -14.41 7.01
CA LEU A 338 -31.09 -14.14 6.79
C LEU A 338 -30.21 -15.12 7.58
N PRO A 339 -29.02 -15.48 7.07
CA PRO A 339 -28.10 -16.35 7.79
C PRO A 339 -27.50 -15.64 9.00
N SER A 340 -27.07 -16.43 9.98
CA SER A 340 -26.15 -15.93 11.02
C SER A 340 -24.84 -15.47 10.39
N LEU A 341 -24.19 -14.48 11.01
CA LEU A 341 -22.94 -13.90 10.52
C LEU A 341 -21.79 -14.15 11.47
N VAL A 342 -20.64 -14.47 10.91
CA VAL A 342 -19.35 -14.34 11.59
C VAL A 342 -18.57 -13.26 10.86
N CYS A 343 -18.34 -12.13 11.52
CA CYS A 343 -17.60 -11.00 10.99
C CYS A 343 -16.18 -11.00 11.56
N VAL A 344 -15.20 -11.21 10.69
CA VAL A 344 -13.79 -11.18 11.03
C VAL A 344 -13.20 -9.83 10.67
N ILE A 345 -12.65 -9.11 11.65
CA ILE A 345 -11.96 -7.83 11.42
C ILE A 345 -10.47 -8.00 11.76
N THR A 346 -9.65 -8.24 10.75
CA THR A 346 -8.22 -8.54 10.94
C THR A 346 -7.33 -7.32 10.71
N GLY A 347 -6.18 -7.30 11.40
CA GLY A 347 -5.16 -6.28 11.25
C GLY A 347 -4.70 -5.65 12.57
N LYS A 348 -3.86 -4.62 12.45
CA LYS A 348 -3.24 -3.91 13.58
C LYS A 348 -3.12 -2.42 13.28
N GLY A 349 -3.43 -1.62 14.30
CA GLY A 349 -3.19 -0.19 14.32
C GLY A 349 -3.79 0.49 15.54
N PRO A 350 -3.71 1.83 15.59
CA PRO A 350 -3.96 2.61 16.80
C PRO A 350 -5.41 2.51 17.30
N GLN A 351 -6.41 2.44 16.41
CA GLN A 351 -7.82 2.44 16.80
C GLN A 351 -8.37 1.05 17.17
N LYS A 352 -7.56 -0.02 17.11
CA LYS A 352 -8.03 -1.39 17.37
C LYS A 352 -8.70 -1.53 18.74
N GLN A 353 -8.08 -1.02 19.80
CA GLN A 353 -8.62 -1.16 21.15
C GLN A 353 -9.91 -0.35 21.34
N TYR A 354 -10.00 0.82 20.71
CA TYR A 354 -11.20 1.66 20.73
C TYR A 354 -12.41 0.89 20.17
N TYR A 355 -12.29 0.32 18.97
CA TYR A 355 -13.38 -0.44 18.37
C TYR A 355 -13.65 -1.77 19.09
N LYS A 356 -12.64 -2.43 19.65
CA LYS A 356 -12.85 -3.61 20.50
C LYS A 356 -13.76 -3.30 21.69
N ASN A 357 -13.51 -2.19 22.38
CA ASN A 357 -14.35 -1.76 23.50
C ASN A 357 -15.79 -1.45 23.05
N LEU A 358 -15.97 -0.89 21.85
CA LEU A 358 -17.31 -0.67 21.28
C LEU A 358 -18.02 -2.00 21.00
N ILE A 359 -17.33 -2.95 20.37
CA ILE A 359 -17.88 -4.29 20.05
C ILE A 359 -18.28 -5.04 21.32
N GLU A 360 -17.51 -4.93 22.40
CA GLU A 360 -17.81 -5.56 23.69
C GLU A 360 -19.09 -5.01 24.34
N GLY A 361 -19.46 -3.75 24.03
CA GLY A 361 -20.70 -3.12 24.50
C GLY A 361 -21.92 -3.39 23.62
N MET A 362 -21.77 -4.05 22.46
CA MET A 362 -22.84 -4.29 21.50
C MET A 362 -23.57 -5.61 21.78
N HIS A 363 -24.87 -5.66 21.46
CA HIS A 363 -25.72 -6.82 21.75
C HIS A 363 -26.14 -7.56 20.47
N PHE A 364 -25.30 -8.50 20.03
CA PHE A 364 -25.59 -9.35 18.88
C PHE A 364 -26.25 -10.68 19.28
N LYS A 365 -27.25 -11.11 18.50
CA LYS A 365 -27.88 -12.44 18.63
C LYS A 365 -27.54 -13.35 17.46
N HIS A 366 -27.51 -12.79 16.26
CA HIS A 366 -27.27 -13.51 15.01
C HIS A 366 -25.89 -13.21 14.41
N VAL A 367 -25.23 -12.15 14.88
CA VAL A 367 -23.88 -11.76 14.47
C VAL A 367 -22.84 -12.12 15.54
N GLN A 368 -21.67 -12.57 15.13
CA GLN A 368 -20.51 -12.77 16.00
C GLN A 368 -19.30 -12.08 15.39
N ILE A 369 -18.61 -11.23 16.15
CA ILE A 369 -17.45 -10.49 15.67
C ILE A 369 -16.19 -11.02 16.34
N CYS A 370 -15.12 -11.22 15.57
CA CYS A 370 -13.79 -11.48 16.14
C CYS A 370 -12.69 -10.69 15.43
N THR A 371 -11.60 -10.40 16.14
CA THR A 371 -10.50 -9.56 15.63
C THR A 371 -9.14 -10.26 15.65
N PRO A 372 -8.97 -11.37 14.89
CA PRO A 372 -7.78 -12.19 14.94
C PRO A 372 -6.55 -11.45 14.42
N TRP A 373 -5.40 -11.76 15.01
CA TRP A 373 -4.12 -11.56 14.35
C TRP A 373 -3.81 -12.81 13.53
N LEU A 374 -3.46 -12.62 12.26
CA LEU A 374 -3.19 -13.71 11.32
C LEU A 374 -1.71 -13.70 10.97
N GLU A 375 -1.16 -14.91 10.81
CA GLU A 375 0.15 -15.06 10.20
C GLU A 375 0.09 -14.70 8.71
N ALA A 376 1.23 -14.38 8.12
CA ALA A 376 1.31 -13.94 6.73
C ALA A 376 0.79 -15.00 5.75
N GLU A 377 0.97 -16.29 6.06
CA GLU A 377 0.48 -17.40 5.22
C GLU A 377 -1.02 -17.66 5.40
N ASP A 378 -1.60 -17.36 6.56
CA ASP A 378 -3.02 -17.60 6.85
C ASP A 378 -3.92 -16.54 6.21
N TYR A 379 -3.42 -15.31 6.05
CA TYR A 379 -4.22 -14.18 5.55
C TYR A 379 -4.80 -14.42 4.15
N PRO A 380 -4.02 -14.85 3.12
CA PRO A 380 -4.57 -15.20 1.81
C PRO A 380 -5.58 -16.35 1.87
N VAL A 381 -5.37 -17.34 2.75
CA VAL A 381 -6.30 -18.46 2.93
C VAL A 381 -7.61 -17.97 3.51
N LEU A 382 -7.59 -17.07 4.50
CA LEU A 382 -8.80 -16.49 5.07
C LEU A 382 -9.59 -15.67 4.05
N LEU A 383 -8.92 -14.83 3.26
CA LEU A 383 -9.55 -14.09 2.16
C LEU A 383 -10.23 -15.04 1.16
N GLY A 384 -9.53 -16.12 0.75
CA GLY A 384 -10.08 -17.16 -0.13
C GLY A 384 -11.16 -18.03 0.52
N SER A 385 -11.33 -17.94 1.84
CA SER A 385 -12.33 -18.70 2.60
C SER A 385 -13.61 -17.91 2.87
N ALA A 386 -13.55 -16.58 2.88
CA ALA A 386 -14.67 -15.71 3.18
C ALA A 386 -15.76 -15.74 2.08
N ASP A 387 -16.96 -15.33 2.48
CA ASP A 387 -18.11 -15.24 1.58
C ASP A 387 -18.24 -13.84 0.98
N LEU A 388 -18.03 -12.79 1.80
CA LEU A 388 -18.09 -11.38 1.41
C LEU A 388 -17.01 -10.55 2.12
N GLY A 389 -16.35 -9.67 1.38
CA GLY A 389 -15.41 -8.68 1.91
C GLY A 389 -16.09 -7.33 2.19
N VAL A 390 -15.66 -6.61 3.24
CA VAL A 390 -16.07 -5.21 3.49
C VAL A 390 -14.84 -4.32 3.60
N CYS A 391 -14.79 -3.30 2.74
CA CYS A 391 -13.72 -2.30 2.73
C CYS A 391 -14.26 -0.92 3.14
N LEU A 392 -13.74 -0.40 4.25
CA LEU A 392 -14.09 0.93 4.78
C LEU A 392 -13.01 1.98 4.52
N HIS A 393 -11.93 1.62 3.83
CA HIS A 393 -10.81 2.50 3.57
C HIS A 393 -11.19 3.60 2.58
N LYS A 394 -10.96 4.85 2.98
CA LYS A 394 -11.05 6.02 2.10
C LYS A 394 -9.66 6.61 1.87
N SER A 395 -9.30 6.85 0.61
CA SER A 395 -8.07 7.55 0.29
C SER A 395 -8.12 9.00 0.80
N SER A 396 -7.06 9.44 1.49
CA SER A 396 -6.91 10.82 1.97
C SER A 396 -6.87 11.86 0.84
N SER A 397 -6.42 11.48 -0.35
CA SER A 397 -6.49 12.33 -1.55
C SER A 397 -7.74 12.07 -2.39
N GLY A 398 -8.46 10.96 -2.14
CA GLY A 398 -9.51 10.46 -3.01
C GLY A 398 -9.00 9.78 -4.29
N LEU A 399 -7.68 9.66 -4.47
CA LEU A 399 -7.04 9.25 -5.73
C LEU A 399 -6.27 7.92 -5.62
N ASP A 400 -6.17 7.34 -4.43
CA ASP A 400 -5.52 6.05 -4.17
C ASP A 400 -6.56 4.92 -4.03
N LEU A 401 -6.22 3.71 -4.45
CA LEU A 401 -7.11 2.55 -4.38
C LEU A 401 -6.71 1.61 -3.22
N PRO A 402 -7.69 1.02 -2.52
CA PRO A 402 -7.39 0.09 -1.44
C PRO A 402 -6.77 -1.20 -1.97
N MET A 403 -5.47 -1.40 -1.71
CA MET A 403 -4.78 -2.67 -2.01
C MET A 403 -5.48 -3.88 -1.39
N LYS A 404 -6.13 -3.70 -0.24
CA LYS A 404 -6.93 -4.74 0.43
C LYS A 404 -8.04 -5.31 -0.47
N VAL A 405 -8.71 -4.46 -1.26
CA VAL A 405 -9.74 -4.93 -2.21
C VAL A 405 -9.10 -5.67 -3.37
N VAL A 406 -7.90 -5.25 -3.80
CA VAL A 406 -7.12 -5.96 -4.81
C VAL A 406 -6.79 -7.39 -4.34
N ASP A 407 -6.36 -7.55 -3.09
CA ASP A 407 -6.11 -8.87 -2.47
C ASP A 407 -7.39 -9.74 -2.42
N MET A 408 -8.51 -9.15 -1.99
CA MET A 408 -9.82 -9.82 -1.94
C MET A 408 -10.24 -10.32 -3.34
N PHE A 409 -10.11 -9.47 -4.36
CA PHE A 409 -10.41 -9.86 -5.75
C PHE A 409 -9.47 -10.96 -6.26
N GLY A 410 -8.18 -10.91 -5.90
CA GLY A 410 -7.25 -12.01 -6.18
C GLY A 410 -7.71 -13.37 -5.65
N CYS A 411 -8.39 -13.36 -4.49
CA CYS A 411 -9.01 -14.52 -3.86
C CYS A 411 -10.43 -14.87 -4.37
N CYS A 412 -10.92 -14.19 -5.41
CA CYS A 412 -12.31 -14.30 -5.88
C CYS A 412 -13.35 -13.96 -4.80
N LEU A 413 -13.01 -13.06 -3.88
CA LEU A 413 -13.90 -12.58 -2.83
C LEU A 413 -14.61 -11.29 -3.30
N PRO A 414 -15.94 -11.30 -3.53
CA PRO A 414 -16.70 -10.08 -3.79
C PRO A 414 -16.61 -9.12 -2.61
N VAL A 415 -16.77 -7.82 -2.86
CA VAL A 415 -16.65 -6.80 -1.82
C VAL A 415 -17.82 -5.82 -1.80
N CYS A 416 -18.19 -5.37 -0.61
CA CYS A 416 -18.85 -4.09 -0.40
C CYS A 416 -17.80 -3.06 -0.01
N ALA A 417 -17.70 -1.94 -0.73
CA ALA A 417 -16.67 -0.91 -0.49
C ALA A 417 -17.27 0.49 -0.32
N ILE A 418 -16.75 1.25 0.64
CA ILE A 418 -17.26 2.60 0.93
C ILE A 418 -16.86 3.59 -0.17
N ARG A 419 -17.81 4.39 -0.65
CA ARG A 419 -17.64 5.31 -1.78
C ARG A 419 -16.58 6.38 -1.50
N PHE A 420 -15.68 6.56 -2.46
CA PHE A 420 -14.83 7.73 -2.63
C PHE A 420 -14.47 7.91 -4.11
N GLN A 421 -13.83 9.03 -4.46
CA GLN A 421 -13.71 9.55 -5.83
C GLN A 421 -13.24 8.53 -6.88
N CYS A 422 -12.09 7.88 -6.72
CA CYS A 422 -11.55 6.95 -7.74
C CYS A 422 -11.93 5.47 -7.54
N LEU A 423 -12.73 5.11 -6.52
CA LEU A 423 -13.04 3.71 -6.20
C LEU A 423 -13.64 2.93 -7.38
N HIS A 424 -14.41 3.61 -8.22
CA HIS A 424 -15.07 3.04 -9.39
C HIS A 424 -14.08 2.48 -10.45
N GLU A 425 -12.79 2.80 -10.36
CA GLU A 425 -11.74 2.18 -11.19
C GLU A 425 -11.51 0.72 -10.78
N LEU A 426 -11.71 0.37 -9.51
CA LEU A 426 -11.49 -0.96 -8.94
C LEU A 426 -12.80 -1.74 -8.77
N VAL A 427 -13.77 -1.15 -8.06
CA VAL A 427 -15.06 -1.79 -7.76
C VAL A 427 -16.10 -1.33 -8.79
N LYS A 428 -16.67 -2.29 -9.53
CA LYS A 428 -17.71 -2.07 -10.54
C LYS A 428 -19.04 -2.50 -9.94
N GLN A 429 -19.91 -1.51 -9.70
CA GLN A 429 -21.22 -1.69 -9.07
C GLN A 429 -22.01 -2.78 -9.80
N GLY A 430 -22.37 -3.84 -9.08
CA GLY A 430 -23.21 -4.92 -9.61
C GLY A 430 -22.47 -5.92 -10.52
N GLU A 431 -21.15 -5.80 -10.68
CA GLU A 431 -20.35 -6.76 -11.46
C GLU A 431 -19.43 -7.58 -10.55
N ASN A 432 -18.55 -6.92 -9.81
CA ASN A 432 -17.57 -7.56 -8.93
C ASN A 432 -17.78 -7.25 -7.44
N GLY A 433 -18.71 -6.35 -7.14
CA GLY A 433 -19.00 -5.88 -5.80
C GLY A 433 -20.05 -4.78 -5.78
N LEU A 434 -20.25 -4.20 -4.61
CA LEU A 434 -21.16 -3.10 -4.38
C LEU A 434 -20.44 -1.94 -3.69
N ILE A 435 -20.88 -0.73 -3.98
CA ILE A 435 -20.37 0.51 -3.41
C ILE A 435 -21.46 1.08 -2.51
N PHE A 436 -21.12 1.43 -1.27
CA PHE A 436 -22.05 2.02 -0.31
C PHE A 436 -21.52 3.36 0.23
N GLN A 437 -22.40 4.20 0.76
CA GLN A 437 -22.05 5.51 1.33
C GLN A 437 -22.13 5.54 2.86
N ASP A 438 -23.06 4.78 3.43
CA ASP A 438 -23.36 4.77 4.86
C ASP A 438 -23.74 3.37 5.37
N SER A 439 -24.12 3.31 6.66
CA SER A 439 -24.46 2.07 7.34
C SER A 439 -25.78 1.45 6.84
N GLN A 440 -26.73 2.28 6.41
CA GLN A 440 -28.02 1.82 5.92
C GLN A 440 -27.85 1.15 4.56
N GLU A 441 -27.17 1.81 3.63
CA GLU A 441 -26.88 1.27 2.30
C GLU A 441 -26.06 -0.03 2.42
N LEU A 442 -25.07 -0.07 3.33
CA LEU A 442 -24.32 -1.30 3.59
C LEU A 442 -25.24 -2.43 4.09
N ALA A 443 -26.14 -2.16 5.04
CA ALA A 443 -27.03 -3.18 5.57
C ALA A 443 -28.03 -3.72 4.53
N GLU A 444 -28.59 -2.84 3.70
CA GLU A 444 -29.45 -3.22 2.58
C GLU A 444 -28.69 -4.10 1.58
N GLN A 445 -27.44 -3.76 1.28
CA GLN A 445 -26.57 -4.56 0.43
C GLN A 445 -26.26 -5.93 1.05
N LEU A 446 -25.99 -6.00 2.36
CA LEU A 446 -25.81 -7.27 3.07
C LEU A 446 -27.06 -8.14 2.99
N LYS A 447 -28.24 -7.57 3.25
CA LYS A 447 -29.54 -8.27 3.14
C LYS A 447 -29.73 -8.84 1.73
N MET A 448 -29.50 -8.02 0.72
CA MET A 448 -29.66 -8.41 -0.68
C MET A 448 -28.68 -9.51 -1.11
N LEU A 449 -27.41 -9.43 -0.70
CA LEU A 449 -26.40 -10.42 -1.06
C LEU A 449 -26.56 -11.76 -0.33
N LEU A 450 -27.12 -11.73 0.88
CA LEU A 450 -27.21 -12.89 1.75
C LEU A 450 -28.61 -13.55 1.79
N ALA A 451 -29.61 -12.98 1.11
CA ALA A 451 -30.96 -13.53 1.07
C ALA A 451 -31.01 -14.98 0.56
N ASP A 452 -30.21 -15.29 -0.47
CA ASP A 452 -30.17 -16.64 -1.09
C ASP A 452 -29.06 -17.53 -0.51
N PHE A 453 -28.35 -17.09 0.53
CA PHE A 453 -27.20 -17.82 1.07
C PHE A 453 -27.63 -19.15 1.74
N PRO A 454 -26.90 -20.27 1.54
CA PRO A 454 -25.59 -20.44 0.87
C PRO A 454 -25.70 -20.78 -0.63
N GLY A 455 -26.82 -20.48 -1.28
CA GLY A 455 -27.06 -20.75 -2.69
C GLY A 455 -26.06 -20.07 -3.63
N VAL A 456 -25.59 -20.82 -4.62
CA VAL A 456 -24.58 -20.35 -5.60
C VAL A 456 -25.20 -19.51 -6.72
N GLN A 457 -26.53 -19.54 -6.86
CA GLN A 457 -27.26 -18.85 -7.92
C GLN A 457 -27.57 -17.38 -7.60
N GLY A 458 -27.42 -16.96 -6.34
CA GLY A 458 -27.66 -15.58 -5.93
C GLY A 458 -26.60 -14.60 -6.47
N MET A 459 -26.78 -13.32 -6.16
CA MET A 459 -25.85 -12.26 -6.60
C MET A 459 -24.42 -12.48 -6.13
N LEU A 460 -24.23 -12.96 -4.90
CA LEU A 460 -22.90 -13.25 -4.35
C LEU A 460 -22.14 -14.28 -5.19
N GLY A 461 -22.83 -15.34 -5.63
CA GLY A 461 -22.26 -16.36 -6.51
C GLY A 461 -21.99 -15.84 -7.93
N THR A 462 -22.80 -14.89 -8.40
CA THR A 462 -22.58 -14.20 -9.69
C THR A 462 -21.34 -13.30 -9.67
N PHE A 463 -21.12 -12.52 -8.61
CA PHE A 463 -19.91 -11.71 -8.48
C PHE A 463 -18.66 -12.58 -8.38
N ARG A 464 -18.73 -13.69 -7.62
CA ARG A 464 -17.62 -14.64 -7.52
C ARG A 464 -17.26 -15.27 -8.87
N ARG A 465 -18.27 -15.66 -9.67
CA ARG A 465 -18.06 -16.16 -11.03
C ARG A 465 -17.43 -15.09 -11.92
N THR A 466 -17.94 -13.86 -11.88
CA THR A 466 -17.39 -12.73 -12.62
C THR A 466 -15.90 -12.51 -12.28
N LEU A 467 -15.54 -12.51 -11.00
CA LEU A 467 -14.14 -12.38 -10.57
C LEU A 467 -13.24 -13.52 -11.08
N ARG A 468 -13.79 -14.74 -11.17
CA ARG A 468 -13.08 -15.91 -11.69
C ARG A 468 -12.90 -15.83 -13.22
N ASP A 469 -13.94 -15.43 -13.93
CA ASP A 469 -14.01 -15.43 -15.40
C ASP A 469 -13.29 -14.20 -16.00
N CYS A 470 -13.27 -13.06 -15.30
CA CYS A 470 -12.62 -11.83 -15.77
C CYS A 470 -11.09 -11.95 -15.89
N GLY A 471 -10.47 -13.06 -15.49
CA GLY A 471 -9.04 -13.31 -15.71
C GLY A 471 -8.16 -12.18 -15.19
N LEU A 472 -8.29 -11.86 -13.89
CA LEU A 472 -7.58 -10.73 -13.27
C LEU A 472 -6.08 -10.75 -13.61
N GLN A 473 -5.65 -9.75 -14.40
CA GLN A 473 -4.25 -9.54 -14.72
C GLN A 473 -3.42 -9.46 -13.43
N ARG A 474 -2.33 -10.22 -13.38
CA ARG A 474 -1.47 -10.31 -12.19
C ARG A 474 -0.43 -9.19 -12.19
N TRP A 475 0.19 -8.98 -11.03
CA TRP A 475 1.24 -7.95 -10.86
C TRP A 475 2.34 -8.09 -11.90
N ASP A 476 2.93 -9.28 -12.05
CA ASP A 476 4.09 -9.48 -12.94
C ASP A 476 3.74 -9.12 -14.39
N GLU A 477 2.58 -9.55 -14.89
CA GLU A 477 2.10 -9.25 -16.25
C GLU A 477 1.87 -7.75 -16.49
N SER A 478 1.16 -7.09 -15.56
CA SER A 478 0.90 -5.64 -15.61
C SER A 478 2.21 -4.84 -15.55
N TRP A 479 3.14 -5.29 -14.71
CA TRP A 479 4.44 -4.67 -14.52
C TRP A 479 5.32 -4.79 -15.76
N GLU A 480 5.37 -5.96 -16.39
CA GLU A 480 6.11 -6.20 -17.64
C GLU A 480 5.58 -5.33 -18.79
N GLN A 481 4.26 -5.14 -18.88
CA GLN A 481 3.66 -4.31 -19.92
C GLN A 481 3.90 -2.81 -19.70
N THR A 482 4.04 -2.37 -18.45
CA THR A 482 4.01 -0.94 -18.09
C THR A 482 5.37 -0.39 -17.70
N VAL A 483 6.11 -1.10 -16.84
CA VAL A 483 7.35 -0.59 -16.21
C VAL A 483 8.58 -1.01 -17.00
N LEU A 484 8.63 -2.25 -17.49
CA LEU A 484 9.78 -2.74 -18.24
C LEU A 484 10.14 -1.86 -19.46
N PRO A 485 9.19 -1.39 -20.29
CA PRO A 485 9.50 -0.52 -21.42
C PRO A 485 10.16 0.81 -21.01
N LEU A 486 9.79 1.36 -19.84
CA LEU A 486 10.38 2.58 -19.29
C LEU A 486 11.88 2.41 -18.95
N LEU A 487 12.29 1.17 -18.65
CA LEU A 487 13.66 0.83 -18.27
C LEU A 487 14.52 0.42 -19.47
N THR A 488 13.93 -0.20 -20.49
CA THR A 488 14.66 -0.60 -21.72
C THR A 488 14.81 0.55 -22.72
N GLY A 489 13.99 1.59 -22.59
CA GLY A 489 13.99 2.74 -23.49
C GLY A 489 13.19 2.50 -24.77
N ASP A 490 12.29 1.51 -24.78
CA ASP A 490 11.41 1.16 -25.90
C ASP A 490 10.10 1.97 -25.93
N VAL A 491 10.06 3.10 -25.21
CA VAL A 491 8.89 3.97 -25.19
C VAL A 491 8.88 4.82 -26.46
N GLN A 492 8.07 4.42 -27.44
CA GLN A 492 7.74 5.22 -28.63
C GLN A 492 6.81 6.38 -28.31
#